data_AF-A0A2R2MPQ7-F1
#
_entry.id   AF-A0A2R2MPQ7-F1
#
_cell.length_a   1.000
_cell.length_b   1.000
_cell.length_c   1.000
_cell.angle_alpha   90.00
_cell.angle_beta   90.00
_cell.angle_gamma   90.00
#
_symmetry.space_group_name_H-M   'P 1'
#
loop_
_entity.id
_entity.type
_entity.pdbx_description
1 polymer ?
#
loop_
_entity_poly.entity_id
_entity_poly.type
_entity_poly.pdbx_seq_one_letter_code
_entity_poly.pdbx_strand_id
1 'polypeptide(L)'
;MKKYLTEHSVTGPLLQSIIFQEEKLDIVQPQTYISAANQILQNFKCRIPRLSNQIRKAKATITEPTGKSDNPLQFAAGLALAVDMDVLVENVEEVQELRVKLKTPDQQVQYLLPKPSDYKRIGPLKHRLVTQVLVSHAVWQEACNIELSLVKFCDRSSADDSSESKEKVVVELCKPVKVLVQPKATKR
;
A
#
# COMPACT_ATOMS: atom_id res chain seq x y z
N MET A 1 24.11 2.41 -6.75
CA MET A 1 23.24 2.86 -7.87
C MET A 1 23.75 2.43 -9.26
N LYS A 2 25.02 2.69 -9.65
CA LYS A 2 25.61 2.28 -10.95
C LYS A 2 25.47 0.78 -11.27
N LYS A 3 25.85 -0.10 -10.33
CA LYS A 3 25.76 -1.57 -10.48
C LYS A 3 24.34 -2.07 -10.77
N TYR A 4 23.38 -1.56 -10.01
CA TYR A 4 21.96 -1.92 -10.13
C TYR A 4 21.33 -1.48 -11.46
N LEU A 5 21.75 -0.32 -11.98
CA LEU A 5 21.28 0.22 -13.27
C LEU A 5 21.82 -0.58 -14.46
N THR A 6 23.08 -1.03 -14.38
CA THR A 6 23.69 -1.89 -15.41
C THR A 6 23.13 -3.31 -15.42
N GLU A 7 22.80 -3.87 -14.24
CA GLU A 7 22.26 -5.23 -14.12
C GLU A 7 20.82 -5.35 -14.64
N HIS A 8 20.02 -4.28 -14.55
CA HIS A 8 18.62 -4.31 -14.99
C HIS A 8 18.36 -3.68 -16.38
N SER A 9 19.40 -3.29 -17.12
CA SER A 9 19.27 -2.66 -18.45
C SER A 9 18.34 -1.43 -18.48
N VAL A 10 18.14 -0.76 -17.34
CA VAL A 10 17.26 0.43 -17.21
C VAL A 10 17.98 1.71 -17.68
N THR A 11 19.13 1.57 -18.33
CA THR A 11 19.95 2.69 -18.76
C THR A 11 19.41 3.27 -20.05
N GLY A 12 18.67 4.38 -19.93
CA GLY A 12 18.60 5.33 -21.03
C GLY A 12 20.02 5.83 -21.39
N PRO A 13 20.29 6.21 -22.65
CA PRO A 13 21.63 6.62 -23.10
C PRO A 13 22.24 7.79 -22.30
N LEU A 14 21.41 8.55 -21.57
CA LEU A 14 21.77 9.67 -20.69
C LEU A 14 22.57 9.24 -19.46
N LEU A 15 22.07 8.23 -18.74
CA LEU A 15 22.78 7.69 -17.57
C LEU A 15 24.03 6.96 -18.02
N GLN A 16 23.99 6.29 -19.18
CA GLN A 16 25.16 5.66 -19.75
C GLN A 16 26.24 6.70 -20.09
N SER A 17 25.90 7.83 -20.72
CA SER A 17 26.88 8.87 -21.06
C SER A 17 27.48 9.58 -19.84
N ILE A 18 26.68 9.83 -18.80
CA ILE A 18 27.16 10.47 -17.56
C ILE A 18 28.06 9.49 -16.78
N ILE A 19 27.60 8.25 -16.60
CA ILE A 19 28.34 7.19 -15.90
C ILE A 19 29.65 6.81 -16.61
N PHE A 20 29.67 6.86 -17.95
CA PHE A 20 30.84 6.53 -18.78
C PHE A 20 31.81 7.72 -18.92
N GLN A 21 31.35 8.96 -18.73
CA GLN A 21 32.23 10.12 -18.63
C GLN A 21 32.78 10.33 -17.22
N GLU A 22 32.10 9.86 -16.16
CA GLU A 22 32.63 9.85 -14.78
C GLU A 22 34.00 9.16 -14.70
N GLU A 23 34.21 8.04 -15.40
CA GLU A 23 35.52 7.34 -15.45
C GLU A 23 36.65 8.19 -16.05
N LYS A 24 36.33 9.23 -16.82
CA LYS A 24 37.32 10.22 -17.31
C LYS A 24 37.45 11.44 -16.40
N LEU A 25 36.54 11.61 -15.44
CA LEU A 25 36.39 12.81 -14.61
C LEU A 25 36.92 12.65 -13.18
N ASP A 26 37.30 11.43 -12.76
CA ASP A 26 37.85 11.13 -11.41
C ASP A 26 39.13 11.92 -11.05
N ILE A 27 39.75 12.60 -12.01
CA ILE A 27 41.03 13.33 -11.85
C ILE A 27 40.82 14.86 -11.78
N VAL A 28 39.58 15.37 -11.92
CA VAL A 28 39.35 16.80 -12.17
C VAL A 28 38.79 17.54 -10.94
N GLN A 29 39.27 18.78 -10.71
CA GLN A 29 38.80 19.68 -9.66
C GLN A 29 37.25 19.84 -9.67
N PRO A 30 36.61 19.97 -8.49
CA PRO A 30 35.15 19.91 -8.35
C PRO A 30 34.42 21.00 -9.15
N GLN A 31 35.05 22.15 -9.37
CA GLN A 31 34.49 23.25 -10.16
C GLN A 31 34.31 22.90 -11.64
N THR A 32 35.27 22.16 -12.22
CA THR A 32 35.23 21.72 -13.61
C THR A 32 34.25 20.55 -13.79
N TYR A 33 34.11 19.71 -12.77
CA TYR A 33 33.10 18.66 -12.76
C TYR A 33 31.68 19.26 -12.80
N ILE A 34 31.41 20.25 -11.94
CA ILE A 34 30.11 20.92 -11.88
C ILE A 34 29.81 21.65 -13.18
N SER A 35 30.80 22.33 -13.79
CA SER A 35 30.60 23.03 -15.06
C SER A 35 30.30 22.07 -16.21
N ALA A 36 31.03 20.94 -16.28
CA ALA A 36 30.77 19.88 -17.27
C ALA A 36 29.39 19.24 -17.07
N ALA A 37 29.02 18.90 -15.83
CA ALA A 37 27.71 18.36 -15.50
C ALA A 37 26.58 19.34 -15.85
N ASN A 38 26.76 20.63 -15.57
CA ASN A 38 25.78 21.67 -15.91
C ASN A 38 25.62 21.86 -17.42
N GLN A 39 26.71 21.81 -18.19
CA GLN A 39 26.65 21.91 -19.65
C GLN A 39 25.91 20.69 -20.25
N ILE A 40 26.15 19.51 -19.69
CA ILE A 40 25.46 18.28 -20.05
C ILE A 40 23.96 18.41 -19.72
N LEU A 41 23.63 18.92 -18.53
CA LEU A 41 22.24 19.17 -18.10
C LEU A 41 21.50 20.18 -18.98
N GLN A 42 22.14 21.28 -19.37
CA GLN A 42 21.54 22.33 -20.21
C GLN A 42 21.24 21.87 -21.63
N ASN A 43 22.05 20.96 -22.18
CA ASN A 43 21.85 20.43 -23.53
C ASN A 43 20.84 19.28 -23.60
N PHE A 44 20.27 18.86 -22.46
CA PHE A 44 19.35 17.74 -22.45
C PHE A 44 17.95 18.13 -22.88
N LYS A 45 17.45 17.36 -23.86
CA LYS A 45 16.02 17.25 -24.10
C LYS A 45 15.46 16.22 -23.12
N CYS A 46 14.70 16.71 -22.13
CA CYS A 46 13.96 15.87 -21.20
C CYS A 46 13.12 14.84 -21.99
N ARG A 47 13.42 13.55 -21.83
CA ARG A 47 12.60 12.50 -22.44
C ARG A 47 11.31 12.41 -21.66
N ILE A 48 10.23 12.85 -22.30
CA ILE A 48 8.88 12.61 -21.78
C ILE A 48 8.72 11.09 -21.70
N PRO A 49 8.41 10.52 -20.51
CA PRO A 49 8.18 9.09 -20.39
C PRO A 49 7.05 8.72 -21.35
N ARG A 50 7.29 7.69 -22.17
CA ARG A 50 6.22 7.16 -23.04
C ARG A 50 5.16 6.58 -22.12
N LEU A 51 4.01 7.23 -22.07
CA LEU A 51 2.84 6.75 -21.34
C LEU A 51 2.39 5.45 -22.01
N SER A 52 2.84 4.31 -21.48
CA SER A 52 2.31 3.01 -21.87
C SER A 52 0.97 2.81 -21.17
N ASN A 53 0.04 2.11 -21.80
CA ASN A 53 -1.25 1.70 -21.20
C ASN A 53 -1.09 0.67 -20.05
N GLN A 54 0.13 0.49 -19.55
CA GLN A 54 0.49 -0.42 -18.47
C GLN A 54 0.41 0.25 -17.10
N ILE A 55 0.37 1.59 -17.03
CA ILE A 55 0.23 2.30 -15.76
C ILE A 55 -1.24 2.33 -15.37
N ARG A 56 -1.57 1.70 -14.23
CA ARG A 56 -2.92 1.72 -13.67
C ARG A 56 -2.87 2.02 -12.18
N LYS A 57 -3.86 2.77 -11.70
CA LYS A 57 -4.01 3.06 -10.28
C LYS A 57 -4.73 1.90 -9.59
N ALA A 58 -4.05 1.26 -8.64
CA ALA A 58 -4.69 0.31 -7.73
C ALA A 58 -5.80 1.02 -6.94
N LYS A 59 -6.99 0.42 -6.91
CA LYS A 59 -8.15 0.98 -6.23
C LYS A 59 -8.93 -0.14 -5.54
N ALA A 60 -9.40 0.13 -4.34
CA ALA A 60 -10.35 -0.72 -3.65
C ALA A 60 -11.66 0.03 -3.40
N THR A 61 -12.78 -0.67 -3.54
CA THR A 61 -14.12 -0.15 -3.26
C THR A 61 -14.82 -1.12 -2.32
N ILE A 62 -15.07 -0.68 -1.10
CA ILE A 62 -15.80 -1.45 -0.08
C ILE A 62 -17.29 -1.35 -0.42
N THR A 63 -17.92 -2.48 -0.74
CA THR A 63 -19.36 -2.57 -1.00
C THR A 63 -20.14 -2.80 0.28
N GLU A 64 -19.57 -3.61 1.17
CA GLU A 64 -20.08 -3.88 2.51
C GLU A 64 -18.89 -3.89 3.48
N PRO A 65 -18.96 -3.23 4.64
CA PRO A 65 -20.09 -2.45 5.17
C PRO A 65 -20.25 -1.10 4.45
N THR A 66 -21.48 -0.57 4.40
CA THR A 66 -21.79 0.70 3.71
C THR A 66 -21.49 1.93 4.58
N GLY A 67 -21.26 1.73 5.88
CA GLY A 67 -20.95 2.76 6.89
C GLY A 67 -22.00 3.85 7.12
N LYS A 68 -23.12 3.80 6.40
CA LYS A 68 -24.31 4.64 6.56
C LYS A 68 -25.49 3.88 7.18
N SER A 69 -25.27 2.62 7.58
CA SER A 69 -26.33 1.83 8.20
C SER A 69 -26.49 2.29 9.64
N ASP A 70 -27.67 2.82 9.97
CA ASP A 70 -28.07 3.19 11.34
C ASP A 70 -28.27 1.96 12.26
N ASN A 71 -28.01 0.74 11.76
CA ASN A 71 -28.08 -0.48 12.54
C ASN A 71 -26.71 -0.78 13.19
N PRO A 72 -26.54 -0.57 14.50
CA PRO A 72 -25.29 -0.87 15.18
C PRO A 72 -25.08 -2.38 15.27
N LEU A 73 -23.83 -2.82 15.03
CA LEU A 73 -23.44 -4.20 15.27
C LEU A 73 -23.35 -4.47 16.77
N GLN A 74 -23.98 -5.55 17.23
CA GLN A 74 -24.01 -5.90 18.65
C GLN A 74 -22.72 -6.61 19.07
N PHE A 75 -21.97 -5.99 19.97
CA PHE A 75 -20.74 -6.52 20.56
C PHE A 75 -21.04 -7.16 21.92
N ALA A 76 -20.68 -8.42 22.12
CA ALA A 76 -20.84 -9.09 23.41
C ALA A 76 -19.48 -9.14 24.14
N ALA A 77 -19.49 -8.86 25.43
CA ALA A 77 -18.30 -8.88 26.27
C ALA A 77 -17.56 -10.23 26.20
N GLY A 78 -16.26 -10.21 25.89
CA GLY A 78 -15.43 -11.42 25.82
C GLY A 78 -15.60 -12.24 24.54
N LEU A 79 -16.42 -11.80 23.59
CA LEU A 79 -16.58 -12.44 22.28
C LEU A 79 -16.05 -11.52 21.19
N ALA A 80 -15.35 -12.09 20.20
CA ALA A 80 -14.95 -11.35 19.01
C ALA A 80 -16.19 -11.07 18.15
N LEU A 81 -16.35 -9.82 17.72
CA LEU A 81 -17.37 -9.45 16.75
C LEU A 81 -16.84 -9.70 15.35
N ALA A 82 -17.55 -10.49 14.55
CA ALA A 82 -17.27 -10.64 13.13
C ALA A 82 -17.99 -9.55 12.34
N VAL A 83 -17.25 -8.77 11.56
CA VAL A 83 -17.77 -7.78 10.63
C VAL A 83 -17.55 -8.29 9.22
N ASP A 84 -18.62 -8.54 8.48
CA ASP A 84 -18.53 -8.94 7.08
C ASP A 84 -17.99 -7.79 6.24
N MET A 85 -16.98 -8.08 5.41
CA MET A 85 -16.34 -7.12 4.54
C MET A 85 -16.28 -7.67 3.11
N ASP A 86 -16.97 -6.98 2.20
CA ASP A 86 -16.95 -7.23 0.77
C ASP A 86 -16.28 -6.06 0.06
N VAL A 87 -15.21 -6.36 -0.69
CA VAL A 87 -14.36 -5.36 -1.32
C VAL A 87 -14.07 -5.74 -2.75
N LEU A 88 -14.37 -4.84 -3.67
CA LEU A 88 -13.93 -4.91 -5.05
C LEU A 88 -12.53 -4.28 -5.18
N VAL A 89 -11.55 -5.07 -5.59
CA VAL A 89 -10.17 -4.65 -5.80
C VAL A 89 -9.87 -4.61 -7.29
N GLU A 90 -9.38 -3.46 -7.77
CA GLU A 90 -9.06 -3.22 -9.17
C GLU A 90 -7.60 -2.81 -9.34
N ASN A 91 -6.99 -3.25 -10.45
CA ASN A 91 -5.61 -2.96 -10.84
C ASN A 91 -4.57 -3.45 -9.82
N VAL A 92 -4.77 -4.67 -9.30
CA VAL A 92 -3.83 -5.36 -8.41
C VAL A 92 -3.48 -6.71 -9.04
N GLU A 93 -2.19 -7.01 -9.14
CA GLU A 93 -1.68 -8.28 -9.68
C GLU A 93 -1.63 -9.36 -8.59
N GLU A 94 -1.05 -9.01 -7.44
CA GLU A 94 -0.86 -9.93 -6.33
C GLU A 94 -1.67 -9.51 -5.10
N VAL A 95 -2.53 -10.42 -4.63
CA VAL A 95 -3.43 -10.18 -3.49
C VAL A 95 -2.78 -10.45 -2.13
N GLN A 96 -1.62 -11.13 -2.10
CA GLN A 96 -0.94 -11.54 -0.86
C GLN A 96 -0.46 -10.35 -0.01
N GLU A 97 -0.18 -9.23 -0.68
CA GLU A 97 0.28 -7.99 -0.07
C GLU A 97 -0.86 -7.13 0.49
N LEU A 98 -2.12 -7.53 0.26
CA LEU A 98 -3.29 -6.80 0.74
C LEU A 98 -3.55 -7.14 2.21
N ARG A 99 -3.84 -6.11 3.00
CA ARG A 99 -4.22 -6.22 4.40
C ARG A 99 -5.44 -5.37 4.67
N VAL A 100 -6.29 -5.85 5.57
CA VAL A 100 -7.40 -5.06 6.12
C VAL A 100 -6.87 -4.27 7.30
N LYS A 101 -6.94 -2.96 7.21
CA LYS A 101 -6.61 -2.03 8.29
C LYS A 101 -7.87 -1.74 9.09
N LEU A 102 -7.87 -2.21 10.34
CA LEU A 102 -8.89 -1.94 11.35
C LEU A 102 -8.33 -0.90 12.31
N LYS A 103 -9.06 0.21 12.48
CA LYS A 103 -8.74 1.22 13.49
C LYS A 103 -9.87 1.29 14.51
N THR A 104 -9.51 1.08 15.77
CA THR A 104 -10.43 1.10 16.91
C THR A 104 -10.64 2.54 17.40
N PRO A 105 -11.70 2.81 18.19
CA PRO A 105 -11.90 4.11 18.84
C PRO A 105 -10.72 4.54 19.72
N ASP A 106 -9.99 3.58 20.30
CA ASP A 106 -8.81 3.81 21.15
C ASP A 106 -7.56 4.18 20.33
N GLN A 107 -7.73 4.52 19.06
CA GLN A 107 -6.68 4.85 18.09
C GLN A 107 -5.70 3.71 17.80
N GLN A 108 -5.97 2.48 18.26
CA GLN A 108 -5.15 1.32 17.91
C GLN A 108 -5.45 0.90 16.48
N VAL A 109 -4.38 0.60 15.73
CA VAL A 109 -4.46 0.15 14.34
C VAL A 109 -3.96 -1.27 14.25
N GLN A 110 -4.78 -2.15 13.67
CA GLN A 110 -4.47 -3.54 13.42
C GLN A 110 -4.49 -3.82 11.92
N TYR A 111 -3.53 -4.63 11.46
CA TYR A 111 -3.44 -5.06 10.06
C TYR A 111 -3.69 -6.56 9.98
N LEU A 112 -4.83 -6.92 9.43
CA LEU A 112 -5.31 -8.29 9.34
C LEU A 112 -4.97 -8.86 7.96
N LEU A 113 -4.46 -10.09 7.92
CA LEU A 113 -4.26 -10.84 6.69
C LEU A 113 -5.54 -11.60 6.35
N PRO A 114 -6.21 -11.28 5.23
CA PRO A 114 -7.33 -12.09 4.77
C PRO A 114 -6.84 -13.46 4.31
N LYS A 115 -7.71 -14.47 4.40
CA LYS A 115 -7.33 -15.82 3.95
C LYS A 115 -7.24 -15.83 2.43
N PRO A 116 -6.32 -16.59 1.83
CA PRO A 116 -6.25 -16.74 0.38
C PRO A 116 -7.56 -17.25 -0.24
N SER A 117 -8.34 -18.05 0.50
CA SER A 117 -9.66 -18.56 0.10
C SER A 117 -10.72 -17.49 -0.10
N ASP A 118 -10.56 -16.34 0.54
CA ASP A 118 -11.56 -15.27 0.60
C ASP A 118 -11.49 -14.38 -0.65
N TYR A 119 -10.42 -14.52 -1.44
CA TYR A 119 -10.23 -13.82 -2.70
C TYR A 119 -10.84 -14.62 -3.86
N LYS A 120 -11.78 -13.98 -4.55
CA LYS A 120 -12.35 -14.47 -5.81
C LYS A 120 -11.79 -13.66 -6.96
N ARG A 121 -11.16 -14.33 -7.92
CA ARG A 121 -10.66 -13.70 -9.15
C ARG A 121 -11.83 -13.46 -10.11
N ILE A 122 -12.13 -12.20 -10.40
CA ILE A 122 -13.17 -11.81 -11.38
C ILE A 122 -12.55 -11.54 -12.75
N GLY A 123 -11.29 -11.08 -12.79
CA GLY A 123 -10.56 -10.83 -14.01
C GLY A 123 -9.04 -10.85 -13.81
N PRO A 124 -8.25 -10.49 -14.82
CA PRO A 124 -6.80 -10.55 -14.73
C PRO A 124 -6.21 -9.63 -13.65
N LEU A 125 -6.81 -8.44 -13.49
CA LEU A 125 -6.43 -7.40 -12.52
C LEU A 125 -7.62 -6.98 -11.63
N LYS A 126 -8.63 -7.84 -11.52
CA LYS A 126 -9.85 -7.57 -10.75
C LYS A 126 -10.15 -8.73 -9.82
N HIS A 127 -10.28 -8.43 -8.55
CA HIS A 127 -10.52 -9.40 -7.50
C HIS A 127 -11.67 -8.91 -6.61
N ARG A 128 -12.41 -9.85 -6.03
CA ARG A 128 -13.38 -9.57 -4.98
C ARG A 128 -12.93 -10.29 -3.72
N LEU A 129 -12.76 -9.53 -2.66
CA LEU A 129 -12.41 -10.04 -1.35
C LEU A 129 -13.68 -10.09 -0.52
N VAL A 130 -14.06 -11.28 -0.04
CA VAL A 130 -15.19 -11.49 0.88
C VAL A 130 -14.64 -12.14 2.13
N THR A 131 -14.38 -11.33 3.17
CA THR A 131 -13.75 -11.79 4.41
C THR A 131 -14.54 -11.31 5.63
N GLN A 132 -14.42 -12.04 6.73
CA GLN A 132 -14.93 -11.62 8.03
C GLN A 132 -13.81 -11.00 8.84
N VAL A 133 -13.96 -9.74 9.23
CA VAL A 133 -13.01 -9.00 10.06
C VAL A 133 -13.37 -9.25 11.51
N LEU A 134 -12.49 -9.94 12.24
CA LEU A 134 -12.68 -10.19 13.66
C LEU A 134 -12.20 -9.00 14.47
N VAL A 135 -13.12 -8.41 15.23
CA VAL A 135 -12.87 -7.30 16.14
C VAL A 135 -12.91 -7.84 17.56
N SER A 136 -11.75 -7.97 18.19
CA SER A 136 -11.61 -8.38 19.58
C SER A 136 -11.09 -7.21 20.41
N HIS A 137 -11.95 -6.65 21.26
CA HIS A 137 -11.56 -5.59 22.20
C HIS A 137 -12.17 -5.85 23.58
N ALA A 138 -11.61 -5.24 24.62
CA ALA A 138 -12.29 -5.15 25.91
C ALA A 138 -13.64 -4.44 25.73
N VAL A 139 -14.65 -4.88 26.47
CA VAL A 139 -16.04 -4.41 26.36
C VAL A 139 -16.11 -2.89 26.23
N TRP A 140 -16.56 -2.38 25.08
CA TRP A 140 -16.88 -0.97 24.96
C TRP A 140 -18.14 -0.68 25.76
N GLN A 141 -18.11 0.34 26.62
CA GLN A 141 -19.26 0.70 27.44
C GLN A 141 -20.33 1.45 26.64
N GLU A 142 -19.93 2.10 25.55
CA GLU A 142 -20.78 2.95 24.72
C GLU A 142 -20.72 2.53 23.26
N ALA A 143 -21.70 2.96 22.47
CA ALA A 143 -21.69 2.77 21.02
C ALA A 143 -20.55 3.58 20.40
N CYS A 144 -19.68 2.92 19.64
CA CYS A 144 -18.49 3.54 19.07
C CYS A 144 -18.33 3.19 17.58
N ASN A 145 -17.59 4.04 16.86
CA ASN A 145 -17.31 3.81 15.45
C ASN A 145 -15.92 3.18 15.29
N ILE A 146 -15.85 2.06 14.59
CA ILE A 146 -14.59 1.48 14.10
C ILE A 146 -14.37 1.88 12.64
N GLU A 147 -13.12 2.05 12.22
CA GLU A 147 -12.78 2.38 10.83
C GLU A 147 -12.14 1.17 10.14
N LEU A 148 -12.72 0.75 9.01
CA LEU A 148 -12.21 -0.33 8.17
C LEU A 148 -11.71 0.22 6.84
N SER A 149 -10.52 -0.20 6.43
CA SER A 149 -9.93 0.17 5.13
C SER A 149 -9.08 -0.97 4.57
N LEU A 150 -8.86 -0.97 3.26
CA LEU A 150 -7.95 -1.90 2.61
C LEU A 150 -6.64 -1.19 2.27
N VAL A 151 -5.53 -1.80 2.65
CA VAL A 151 -4.18 -1.29 2.40
C VAL A 151 -3.34 -2.34 1.67
N LYS A 152 -2.34 -1.87 0.93
CA LYS A 152 -1.32 -2.70 0.31
C LYS A 152 0.01 -2.46 1.01
N PHE A 153 0.69 -3.54 1.40
CA PHE A 153 2.05 -3.48 1.90
C PHE A 153 2.99 -3.58 0.70
N CYS A 154 3.82 -2.55 0.50
CA CYS A 154 4.87 -2.57 -0.50
C CYS A 154 6.21 -2.75 0.22
N ASP A 155 6.98 -3.73 -0.22
CA ASP A 155 8.37 -3.83 0.20
C ASP A 155 9.14 -2.66 -0.43
N ARG A 156 9.78 -1.85 0.41
CA ARG A 156 10.74 -0.86 -0.08
C ARG A 156 11.97 -1.65 -0.52
N SER A 157 12.15 -1.86 -1.81
CA SER A 157 13.40 -2.42 -2.34
C SER A 157 14.50 -1.34 -2.24
N SER A 158 14.96 -1.03 -1.04
CA SER A 158 16.32 -0.52 -0.89
C SER A 158 17.24 -1.67 -1.26
N ALA A 159 18.04 -1.50 -2.30
CA ALA A 159 19.06 -2.45 -2.76
C ALA A 159 20.24 -2.58 -1.77
N ASP A 160 19.96 -2.61 -0.47
CA ASP A 160 20.91 -2.77 0.63
C ASP A 160 20.45 -3.96 1.49
N ASP A 161 20.94 -5.14 1.16
CA ASP A 161 20.74 -6.40 1.88
C ASP A 161 21.58 -6.46 3.16
N SER A 162 21.38 -5.52 4.09
CA SER A 162 22.01 -5.59 5.41
C SER A 162 21.23 -4.85 6.49
N SER A 163 20.07 -5.37 6.88
CA SER A 163 19.51 -5.31 8.25
C SER A 163 18.06 -5.84 8.29
N GLU A 164 17.73 -6.57 9.34
CA GLU A 164 16.46 -7.29 9.60
C GLU A 164 15.20 -6.43 9.79
N SER A 165 15.16 -5.21 9.25
CA SER A 165 14.02 -4.31 9.39
C SER A 165 13.63 -3.72 8.04
N LYS A 166 13.10 -4.57 7.15
CA LYS A 166 12.38 -4.14 5.95
C LYS A 166 11.17 -3.32 6.37
N GLU A 167 11.33 -2.00 6.42
CA GLU A 167 10.26 -1.05 6.69
C GLU A 167 9.26 -1.12 5.53
N LYS A 168 8.14 -1.81 5.75
CA LYS A 168 7.10 -1.99 4.74
C LYS A 168 6.31 -0.70 4.59
N VAL A 169 6.29 -0.16 3.37
CA VAL A 169 5.50 1.03 3.05
C VAL A 169 4.05 0.60 2.91
N VAL A 170 3.17 1.22 3.69
CA VAL A 170 1.74 0.94 3.64
C VAL A 170 1.04 1.95 2.73
N VAL A 171 0.38 1.47 1.68
CA VAL A 171 -0.36 2.28 0.72
C VAL A 171 -1.85 2.04 0.91
N GLU A 172 -2.62 3.10 1.18
CA GLU A 172 -4.07 3.01 1.32
C GLU A 172 -4.76 2.93 -0.05
N LEU A 173 -5.61 1.92 -0.25
CA LEU A 173 -6.30 1.68 -1.53
C LEU A 173 -7.72 2.25 -1.59
N CYS A 174 -8.32 2.54 -0.42
CA CYS A 174 -9.66 3.08 -0.30
C CYS A 174 -9.78 4.05 0.87
N LYS A 175 -10.87 4.81 0.88
CA LYS A 175 -11.23 5.63 2.05
C LYS A 175 -11.72 4.72 3.18
N PRO A 176 -11.43 5.04 4.45
CA PRO A 176 -11.93 4.27 5.58
C PRO A 176 -13.46 4.37 5.68
N VAL A 177 -14.09 3.24 5.97
CA VAL A 177 -15.52 3.11 6.23
C VAL A 177 -15.74 3.00 7.73
N LYS A 178 -16.64 3.82 8.28
CA LYS A 178 -17.00 3.81 9.70
C LYS A 178 -18.13 2.81 9.93
N VAL A 179 -17.99 1.94 10.91
CA VAL A 179 -19.03 0.99 11.31
C VAL A 179 -19.37 1.24 12.78
N LEU A 180 -20.65 1.42 13.07
CA LEU A 180 -21.14 1.61 14.43
C LEU A 180 -21.26 0.25 15.13
N VAL A 181 -20.63 0.14 16.29
CA VAL A 181 -20.63 -1.04 17.14
C VAL A 181 -21.18 -0.66 18.50
N GLN A 182 -22.08 -1.46 19.06
CA GLN A 182 -22.73 -1.20 20.34
C GLN A 182 -22.67 -2.43 21.26
N PRO A 183 -22.37 -2.27 22.56
CA PRO A 183 -22.44 -3.38 23.50
C PRO A 183 -23.86 -3.97 23.61
N LYS A 184 -23.95 -5.29 23.56
CA LYS A 184 -25.18 -6.02 23.86
C LYS A 184 -25.36 -6.09 25.37
N ALA A 185 -26.49 -5.61 25.87
CA ALA A 185 -26.86 -5.78 27.27
C ALA A 185 -27.07 -7.27 27.57
N THR A 186 -26.19 -7.85 28.39
CA THR A 186 -26.38 -9.21 28.93
C THR A 186 -27.50 -9.13 29.97
N LYS A 187 -28.66 -9.73 29.68
CA LYS A 187 -29.69 -9.94 30.71
C LYS A 187 -29.12 -10.93 31.72
N ARG A 188 -29.10 -10.53 32.99
CA ARG A 188 -28.60 -11.29 34.13
C ARG A 188 -29.72 -12.11 34.75
#